data_AF-A0A933FSG6-F1
#
_entry.id   AF-A0A933FSG6-F1
#
_cell.length_a   1.000
_cell.length_b   1.000
_cell.length_c   1.000
_cell.angle_alpha   90.00
_cell.angle_beta   90.00
_cell.angle_gamma   90.00
#
_symmetry.space_group_name_H-M   'P 1'
#
loop_
_entity.id
_entity.type
_entity.pdbx_description
1 polymer ?
#
loop_
_entity_poly.entity_id
_entity_poly.type
_entity_poly.pdbx_seq_one_letter_code
_entity_poly.pdbx_strand_id
1 'polypeptide(L)' 'MDKDDLWIVEHFSELVTKYPGKYVAVVNEKLVAVGNSGKEVEDKAREIEPSKMPSVLRVPREEDMACLL' A
#
# COMPACT_ATOMS: atom_id res chain seq x y z
N MET A 1 -15.60 -1.87 2.35
CA MET A 1 -14.18 -2.06 1.96
C MET A 1 -14.15 -2.31 0.48
N ASP A 2 -13.32 -1.58 -0.26
CA ASP A 2 -13.06 -1.88 -1.67
C ASP A 2 -12.26 -3.19 -1.79
N LYS A 3 -12.28 -3.84 -2.97
CA LYS A 3 -11.50 -5.07 -3.20
C LYS A 3 -9.99 -4.82 -3.07
N ASP A 4 -9.53 -3.63 -3.44
CA ASP A 4 -8.12 -3.27 -3.32
C ASP A 4 -7.72 -3.15 -1.83
N ASP A 5 -8.62 -2.66 -0.98
CA ASP A 5 -8.42 -2.64 0.48
C ASP A 5 -8.38 -4.06 1.06
N LEU A 6 -9.26 -4.96 0.59
CA LEU A 6 -9.27 -6.36 1.01
C LEU A 6 -7.97 -7.06 0.62
N TRP A 7 -7.48 -6.83 -0.59
CA TRP A 7 -6.20 -7.36 -1.04
C TRP A 7 -5.05 -6.91 -0.12
N ILE A 8 -5.05 -5.64 0.29
CA ILE A 8 -4.05 -5.11 1.24
C ILE A 8 -4.11 -5.86 2.58
N VAL A 9 -5.31 -6.12 3.11
CA VAL A 9 -5.47 -6.85 4.37
C VAL A 9 -4.96 -8.29 4.25
N GLU A 10 -5.31 -8.99 3.16
CA GLU A 10 -4.88 -10.37 2.91
C GLU A 10 -3.36 -10.49 2.75
N HIS A 11 -2.70 -9.47 2.18
CA HIS A 11 -1.26 -9.44 1.93
C HIS A 11 -0.49 -8.60 2.96
N PHE A 12 -1.15 -8.15 4.04
CA PHE A 12 -0.57 -7.16 4.95
C PHE A 12 0.75 -7.61 5.57
N SER A 13 0.82 -8.86 6.04
CA SER A 13 2.04 -9.44 6.62
C SER A 13 3.21 -9.44 5.62
N GLU A 14 2.94 -9.73 4.35
CA GLU A 14 3.96 -9.67 3.30
C GLU A 14 4.42 -8.24 3.05
N LEU A 15 3.49 -7.28 2.99
CA LEU A 15 3.80 -5.87 2.79
C LEU A 15 4.67 -5.32 3.92
N VAL A 16 4.34 -5.62 5.18
CA VAL A 16 5.15 -5.24 6.35
C VAL A 16 6.56 -5.81 6.27
N THR A 17 6.70 -7.08 5.85
CA THR A 17 8.00 -7.74 5.73
C THR A 17 8.85 -7.15 4.60
N LYS A 18 8.26 -6.89 3.43
CA LYS A 18 8.99 -6.48 2.22
C LYS A 18 9.20 -4.98 2.11
N TYR A 19 8.25 -4.19 2.62
CA TYR A 19 8.20 -2.74 2.39
C TYR A 19 7.99 -1.93 3.68
N PRO A 20 8.70 -2.22 4.79
CA PRO A 20 8.50 -1.52 6.05
C PRO A 20 8.76 -0.01 5.91
N GLY A 21 7.82 0.80 6.39
CA GLY A 21 7.91 2.26 6.36
C GLY A 21 7.75 2.89 4.97
N LYS A 22 7.46 2.11 3.93
CA LYS A 22 7.19 2.62 2.57
C LYS A 22 5.71 2.92 2.38
N TYR A 23 5.40 3.61 1.30
CA TYR A 23 4.05 3.71 0.77
C TYR A 23 3.87 2.69 -0.33
N VAL A 24 2.67 2.12 -0.40
CA VAL A 24 2.25 1.18 -1.44
C VAL A 24 0.95 1.65 -2.06
N ALA A 25 0.75 1.37 -3.34
CA ALA A 25 -0.52 1.58 -4.03
C ALA A 25 -1.00 0.27 -4.66
N VAL A 26 -2.26 -0.05 -4.41
CA VAL A 26 -2.95 -1.23 -4.95
C VAL A 26 -4.08 -0.76 -5.86
N VAL A 27 -4.14 -1.38 -7.04
CA VAL A 27 -5.21 -1.14 -8.02
C VAL A 27 -5.59 -2.47 -8.65
N ASN A 28 -6.89 -2.75 -8.70
CA ASN A 28 -7.43 -3.98 -9.28
C ASN A 28 -6.79 -5.23 -8.64
N GLU A 29 -6.77 -5.24 -7.31
CA GLU A 29 -6.28 -6.36 -6.49
C GLU A 29 -4.81 -6.70 -6.80
N LYS A 30 -4.01 -5.68 -7.14
CA LYS A 30 -2.58 -5.82 -7.48
C LYS A 30 -1.76 -4.66 -6.94
N LEU A 31 -0.62 -4.98 -6.34
CA LEU A 31 0.41 -3.99 -6.00
C LEU A 31 1.03 -3.39 -7.27
N VAL A 32 0.78 -2.11 -7.53
CA VAL A 32 1.23 -1.41 -8.75
C VAL A 32 2.36 -0.42 -8.51
N ALA A 33 2.53 0.08 -7.28
CA ALA A 33 3.63 0.98 -6.93
C ALA A 33 4.08 0.82 -5.47
N VAL A 34 5.38 1.03 -5.25
CA VAL A 34 6.02 1.16 -3.93
C VAL A 34 6.91 2.40 -3.97
N GLY A 35 6.90 3.21 -2.91
CA GLY A 35 7.60 4.49 -2.90
C GLY A 35 7.82 5.06 -1.50
N ASN A 36 8.37 6.28 -1.45
CA ASN A 36 8.71 6.94 -0.18
C ASN A 36 7.65 7.95 0.27
N SER A 37 6.68 8.28 -0.57
CA SER A 37 5.57 9.17 -0.24
C SER A 37 4.25 8.68 -0.83
N GLY A 38 3.14 9.03 -0.19
CA GLY A 38 1.80 8.69 -0.68
C GLY A 38 1.54 9.29 -2.06
N LYS A 39 1.93 10.55 -2.27
CA LYS A 39 1.78 11.23 -3.57
C LYS A 39 2.52 10.52 -4.70
N GLU A 40 3.76 10.10 -4.46
CA GLU A 40 4.56 9.39 -5.48
C GLU A 40 3.88 8.09 -5.94
N VAL A 41 3.37 7.28 -5.01
CA VAL A 41 2.75 6.01 -5.36
C VAL A 41 1.36 6.18 -5.96
N GLU A 42 0.63 7.22 -5.54
CA GLU A 42 -0.65 7.59 -6.15
C GLU A 42 -0.46 8.04 -7.60
N ASP A 43 0.47 8.95 -7.85
CA ASP A 43 0.76 9.48 -9.18
C ASP A 43 1.15 8.32 -10.13
N LYS A 44 2.05 7.42 -9.70
CA LYS A 44 2.42 6.21 -10.48
C LYS A 44 1.23 5.26 -10.71
N ALA A 45 0.37 5.07 -9.72
CA ALA A 45 -0.78 4.19 -9.86
C ALA A 45 -1.81 4.77 -10.84
N ARG A 46 -1.99 6.10 -10.85
CA ARG A 46 -2.86 6.81 -11.82
C ARG A 46 -2.31 6.79 -13.23
N GLU A 47 -0.98 6.76 -13.42
CA GLU A 47 -0.38 6.56 -14.74
C GLU A 47 -0.69 5.15 -15.31
N ILE A 48 -0.77 4.14 -14.44
CA ILE A 48 -1.06 2.75 -14.81
C ILE A 48 -2.56 2.54 -15.05
N GLU A 49 -3.40 3.07 -14.17
CA GLU A 49 -4.86 2.96 -14.25
C GLU A 49 -5.50 4.33 -13.96
N PRO A 50 -5.67 5.18 -14.98
CA PRO A 50 -6.21 6.53 -14.81
C PRO A 50 -7.68 6.56 -14.41
N SER A 51 -8.43 5.48 -14.68
CA SER A 51 -9.90 5.45 -14.52
C SER A 51 -10.36 5.05 -13.11
N LYS A 52 -9.46 4.52 -12.28
CA LYS A 52 -9.74 4.05 -10.93
C LYS A 52 -8.91 4.82 -9.90
N MET A 53 -9.51 5.06 -8.73
CA MET A 53 -8.79 5.63 -7.60
C MET A 53 -7.98 4.53 -6.90
N PRO A 54 -6.66 4.68 -6.73
CA PRO A 54 -5.84 3.66 -6.09
C PRO A 54 -6.03 3.63 -4.57
N SER A 55 -5.96 2.43 -3.97
CA SER A 55 -5.84 2.28 -2.52
C SER A 55 -4.37 2.46 -2.11
N VAL A 56 -4.09 3.54 -1.37
CA VAL A 56 -2.74 3.88 -0.91
C VAL A 56 -2.62 3.67 0.60
N LEU A 57 -1.56 2.98 1.01
CA LEU A 57 -1.27 2.69 2.41
C LEU A 57 0.18 3.04 2.74
N ARG A 58 0.42 3.63 3.92
CA ARG A 58 1.75 3.64 4.54
C ARG A 58 1.92 2.33 5.33
N VAL A 59 2.87 1.52 4.91
CA VAL A 59 3.19 0.26 5.59
C VAL A 59 3.89 0.57 6.90
N PRO A 60 3.37 0.12 8.06
CA PRO A 60 4.05 0.31 9.33
C PRO A 60 5.35 -0.51 9.37
N ARG A 61 6.32 -0.03 10.15
CA ARG A 61 7.48 -0.83 10.51
C ARG A 61 7.12 -1.75 11.67
N GLU A 62 7.85 -2.84 11.87
CA GLU A 62 7.65 -3.72 13.02
C GLU A 62 7.75 -2.94 14.35
N GLU A 63 8.68 -1.98 14.44
CA GLU A 63 8.83 -1.07 15.57
C GLU A 63 7.56 -0.23 15.84
N ASP A 64 6.84 0.20 14.78
CA ASP A 64 5.61 0.98 14.91
C ASP A 64 4.46 0.13 15.49
N MET A 65 4.51 -1.20 15.28
CA MET A 65 3.52 -2.15 15.81
C MET A 65 3.82 -2.56 17.26
N ALA A 66 5.06 -2.38 17.72
CA ALA A 66 5.51 -2.81 19.05
C ALA A 66 5.07 -1.87 20.19
N CYS A 67 4.52 -0.69 19.90
CA CYS A 67 4.10 0.30 20.91
C CYS A 67 2.78 0.00 21.64
N LEU A 68 2.34 -1.25 21.73
CA LEU A 68 1.08 -1.65 22.41
C LEU A 68 1.28 -2.47 23.71
N LEU A 69 2.48 -2.46 24.29
CA LEU A 69 2.82 -3.16 25.54
C LEU A 69 3.03 -2.22 26.73
#